data_AF-A0A7W5F1T5-F1
#
_entry.id   AF-A0A7W5F1T5-F1
#
_cell.length_a   1.000
_cell.length_b   1.000
_cell.length_c   1.000
_cell.angle_alpha   90.00
_cell.angle_beta   90.00
_cell.angle_gamma   90.00
#
_symmetry.space_group_name_H-M   'P 1'
#
loop_
_entity.id
_entity.type
_entity.pdbx_description
1 polymer ?
#
loop_
_entity_poly.entity_id
_entity_poly.type
_entity_poly.pdbx_seq_one_letter_code
_entity_poly.pdbx_strand_id
1 'polypeptide(L)' 'MSRLLAAALTVALAAALAVGAALGVVALLQATPDQPNTPLITYEQADQGS' A
#
# COMPACT_ATOMS: atom_id res chain seq x y z
N MET A 1 -9.31 28.42 26.73
CA MET A 1 -8.24 28.25 25.71
C MET A 1 -7.59 26.86 25.69
N SER A 2 -7.08 26.30 26.81
CA SER A 2 -6.26 25.06 26.75
C SER A 2 -6.98 23.82 26.20
N ARG A 3 -8.29 23.70 26.42
CA ARG A 3 -9.10 22.58 25.90
C ARG A 3 -9.22 22.60 24.37
N LEU A 4 -9.35 23.79 23.77
CA LEU A 4 -9.43 23.94 22.32
C LEU A 4 -8.08 23.64 21.67
N LEU A 5 -6.98 24.06 22.30
CA LEU A 5 -5.63 23.72 21.86
C LEU A 5 -5.40 22.20 21.90
N ALA A 6 -5.77 21.55 23.01
CA ALA A 6 -5.66 20.10 23.14
C ALA A 6 -6.48 19.37 22.05
N ALA A 7 -7.71 19.83 21.78
CA ALA A 7 -8.54 19.28 20.71
C ALA A 7 -7.92 19.49 19.31
N ALA A 8 -7.34 20.66 19.04
CA ALA A 8 -6.65 20.89 17.77
C ALA A 8 -5.43 19.97 17.61
N LEU A 9 -4.66 19.76 18.68
CA LEU A 9 -3.50 18.87 18.67
C LEU A 9 -3.89 17.40 18.46
N THR A 10 -4.98 16.94 19.09
CA THR A 10 -5.45 15.56 18.88
C THR A 10 -5.94 15.34 17.46
N VAL A 11 -6.66 16.32 16.88
CA VAL A 11 -7.08 16.27 15.48
C VAL A 11 -5.88 16.23 14.54
N ALA A 12 -4.89 17.10 14.76
CA ALA A 12 -3.67 17.12 13.95
C ALA A 12 -2.90 15.79 14.02
N LEU A 13 -2.78 15.20 15.20
CA LEU A 13 -2.12 13.91 15.39
C LEU A 13 -2.88 12.77 14.69
N ALA A 14 -4.21 12.74 14.83
CA ALA A 14 -5.05 11.75 14.16
C ALA A 14 -4.96 11.86 12.63
N ALA A 15 -4.97 13.08 12.10
CA ALA A 15 -4.80 13.34 10.67
C ALA A 15 -3.43 12.87 10.17
N ALA A 16 -2.36 13.19 10.90
CA ALA A 16 -1.01 12.74 10.56
C ALA A 16 -0.90 11.20 10.55
N LEU A 17 -1.49 10.54 11.56
CA LEU A 17 -1.54 9.08 11.63
C LEU A 17 -2.30 8.47 10.44
N ALA A 18 -3.46 9.04 10.08
CA ALA A 18 -4.27 8.58 8.96
C ALA A 18 -3.52 8.71 7.61
N VAL A 19 -2.86 9.86 7.39
CA VAL A 19 -2.03 10.09 6.19
C VAL A 19 -0.86 9.10 6.15
N GLY A 20 -0.15 8.91 7.26
CA GLY A 20 0.95 7.95 7.36
C GLY A 20 0.50 6.51 7.06
N ALA A 21 -0.65 6.09 7.61
CA ALA A 21 -1.21 4.78 7.36
C ALA A 21 -1.58 4.59 5.88
N ALA A 22 -2.22 5.58 5.26
CA ALA A 22 -2.59 5.52 3.84
C ALA A 22 -1.34 5.37 2.94
N LEU A 23 -0.31 6.18 3.18
CA LEU A 23 0.95 6.10 2.45
C LEU A 23 1.65 4.75 2.69
N GLY A 24 1.65 4.26 3.93
CA GLY A 24 2.21 2.95 4.28
C GLY A 24 1.51 1.79 3.57
N VAL A 25 0.18 1.80 3.49
CA VAL A 25 -0.58 0.78 2.74
C VAL A 25 -0.21 0.81 1.26
N VAL A 26 -0.17 1.98 0.64
CA VAL A 26 0.23 2.11 -0.77
C VAL A 26 1.66 1.60 -0.98
N ALA A 27 2.59 1.95 -0.08
CA ALA A 27 3.96 1.48 -0.16
C ALA A 27 4.06 -0.06 -0.07
N LEU A 28 3.29 -0.70 0.81
CA LEU A 28 3.23 -2.15 0.93
C LEU A 28 2.62 -2.81 -0.32
N LEU A 29 1.59 -2.20 -0.91
CA LEU A 29 0.99 -2.71 -2.16
C LEU A 29 1.94 -2.59 -3.36
N GLN A 30 2.79 -1.57 -3.37
CA GLN A 30 3.77 -1.34 -4.43
C GLN A 30 5.08 -2.12 -4.23
N ALA A 31 5.26 -2.80 -3.11
CA ALA A 31 6.44 -3.61 -2.88
C ALA A 31 6.44 -4.82 -3.81
N THR A 32 7.53 -5.03 -4.55
CA THR A 32 7.74 -6.27 -5.32
C THR A 32 7.73 -7.44 -4.35
N PRO A 33 6.84 -8.44 -4.54
CA PRO A 33 6.86 -9.64 -3.71
C PRO A 33 8.19 -10.39 -3.86
N ASP A 34 8.70 -10.96 -2.78
CA ASP A 34 9.88 -11.85 -2.82
C ASP A 34 9.61 -13.17 -3.57
N GLN A 35 8.35 -13.40 -3.97
CA GLN A 35 7.95 -14.60 -4.67
C GLN A 35 8.44 -14.53 -6.13
N PRO A 36 9.14 -15.58 -6.62
CA PRO A 36 9.64 -15.60 -7.99
C PRO A 36 8.47 -15.49 -8.98
N ASN A 37 8.60 -14.56 -9.93
CA ASN A 37 7.57 -14.27 -10.93
C ASN A 37 7.53 -15.31 -12.07
N THR A 38 7.97 -16.54 -11.77
CA THR A 38 7.97 -17.66 -12.70
C THR A 38 6.65 -18.43 -12.51
N PRO A 39 5.84 -18.60 -13.57
CA PRO A 39 4.59 -19.33 -13.45
C PRO A 39 4.85 -20.78 -13.00
N LEU A 40 4.08 -21.22 -11.99
CA LEU A 40 4.14 -22.60 -11.49
C LEU A 40 3.60 -23.62 -12.51
N ILE A 41 2.79 -23.16 -13.45
CA ILE A 41 2.22 -23.95 -14.53
C ILE A 41 2.55 -23.23 -15.84
N THR A 42 3.34 -23.88 -16.68
CA THR A 42 3.55 -23.45 -18.06
C THR A 42 2.53 -24.20 -18.93
N TYR A 43 1.74 -23.46 -19.69
CA TYR A 43 0.92 -24.04 -20.75
C TYR A 43 1.76 -24.03 -22.03
N GLU A 44 1.73 -25.10 -22.82
CA GLU A 44 2.19 -25.02 -24.20
C GLU A 44 1.46 -23.84 -24.88
N GLN A 45 2.23 -22.83 -25.30
CA GLN A 45 1.72 -21.85 -26.26
C GLN A 45 1.33 -22.65 -27.50
N ALA A 46 0.04 -22.74 -27.78
CA ALA A 46 -0.43 -23.18 -29.08
C ALA A 46 0.26 -22.26 -30.10
N ASP A 47 1.14 -22.87 -30.90
CA ASP A 47 1.84 -22.26 -32.02
C ASP A 47 0.86 -21.30 -32.72
N GLN A 48 1.06 -20.00 -32.55
CA GLN A 48 0.28 -19.01 -33.30
C GLN A 48 0.82 -19.14 -34.72
N GLY A 49 0.19 -20.04 -35.48
CA GLY A 49 0.56 -20.37 -36.84
C GLY A 49 0.81 -19.10 -37.64
N SER A 50 2.03 -19.01 -38.15
CA SER A 50 2.49 -18.02 -39.11
C SER A 50 1.72 -18.10 -40.43
#